data_AF-A0A1X7SXZ4-F1
#
_entry.id   AF-A0A1X7SXZ4-F1
#
_cell.length_a   1.000
_cell.length_b   1.000
_cell.length_c   1.000
_cell.angle_alpha   90.00
_cell.angle_beta   90.00
_cell.angle_gamma   90.00
#
_symmetry.space_group_name_H-M   'P 1'
#
loop_
_entity.id
_entity.type
_entity.pdbx_description
1 polymer ?
#
loop_
_entity_poly.entity_id
_entity_poly.type
_entity_poly.pdbx_seq_one_letter_code
_entity_poly.pdbx_strand_id
1 'polypeptide(L)'
;MILGQLIDVLNLLKRCRFPQRRWKELGLTLGLHKNTLDVIERNHPGDVSGCLTECLSKWLSRADNVDSKGGATFDSLSDALKSMNEN
;
A
#
# COMPACT_ATOMS: atom_id res chain seq x y z
N MET A 1 -0.39 15.61 11.39
CA MET A 1 0.92 15.05 10.98
C MET A 1 0.84 13.70 10.27
N ILE A 2 -0.34 13.23 9.82
CA ILE A 2 -0.53 11.92 9.15
C ILE A 2 -0.70 12.07 7.61
N LEU A 3 -1.21 13.22 7.16
CA LEU A 3 -1.43 13.50 5.74
C LEU A 3 -0.15 13.57 4.89
N GLY A 4 0.97 14.03 5.46
CA GLY A 4 2.25 14.13 4.75
C GLY A 4 2.79 12.77 4.30
N GLN A 5 2.77 11.78 5.20
CA GLN A 5 3.22 10.41 4.94
C GLN A 5 2.47 9.78 3.76
N LEU A 6 1.14 9.93 3.72
CA LEU A 6 0.33 9.41 2.63
C LEU A 6 0.65 10.07 1.29
N ILE A 7 0.85 11.39 1.28
CA ILE A 7 1.21 12.16 0.08
C ILE A 7 2.60 11.76 -0.44
N ASP A 8 3.57 11.61 0.45
CA ASP A 8 4.94 11.21 0.10
C ASP A 8 4.99 9.81 -0.51
N VAL A 9 4.24 8.88 0.08
CA VAL A 9 4.07 7.51 -0.43
C VAL A 9 3.41 7.51 -1.82
N LEU A 10 2.34 8.28 -2.01
CA LEU A 10 1.68 8.41 -3.31
C LEU A 10 2.61 9.02 -4.37
N ASN A 11 3.44 10.01 -3.98
CA ASN A 11 4.44 10.60 -4.87
C ASN A 11 5.53 9.60 -5.23
N LEU A 12 5.96 8.73 -4.30
CA LEU A 12 6.91 7.66 -4.59
C LEU A 12 6.34 6.68 -5.61
N LEU A 13 5.11 6.20 -5.40
CA LEU A 13 4.41 5.30 -6.32
C LEU A 13 4.32 5.91 -7.73
N LYS A 14 4.03 7.21 -7.83
CA LYS A 14 4.06 7.94 -9.10
C LYS A 14 5.46 8.00 -9.72
N ARG A 15 6.51 8.24 -8.94
CA ARG A 15 7.90 8.26 -9.40
C ARG A 15 8.37 6.89 -9.90
N CYS A 16 7.98 5.83 -9.21
CA CYS A 16 8.24 4.45 -9.62
C CYS A 16 7.39 3.99 -10.82
N ARG A 17 6.52 4.87 -11.37
CA ARG A 17 5.54 4.54 -12.42
C ARG A 17 4.71 3.31 -12.07
N PHE A 18 4.41 3.14 -10.79
CA PHE A 18 3.74 1.96 -10.29
C PHE A 18 2.30 1.91 -10.83
N PRO A 19 1.90 0.82 -11.51
CA PRO A 19 0.54 0.68 -11.98
C PRO A 19 -0.39 0.50 -10.79
N GLN A 20 -1.24 1.49 -10.53
CA GLN A 20 -2.20 1.46 -9.40
C GLN A 20 -3.08 0.20 -9.42
N ARG A 21 -3.31 -0.43 -10.58
CA ARG A 21 -4.04 -1.69 -10.73
C ARG A 21 -3.43 -2.85 -9.92
N ARG A 22 -2.13 -2.83 -9.61
CA ARG A 22 -1.43 -3.85 -8.81
C ARG A 22 -1.40 -3.53 -7.32
N TRP A 23 -2.26 -2.63 -6.84
CA TRP A 23 -2.36 -2.27 -5.41
C TRP A 23 -2.60 -3.47 -4.49
N LYS A 24 -3.32 -4.51 -4.96
CA LYS A 24 -3.53 -5.74 -4.19
C LYS A 24 -2.23 -6.48 -3.93
N GLU A 25 -1.38 -6.63 -4.94
CA GLU A 25 -0.07 -7.27 -4.79
C GLU A 25 0.83 -6.45 -3.87
N LEU A 26 0.83 -5.12 -4.04
CA LEU A 26 1.55 -4.21 -3.15
C LEU A 26 1.10 -4.41 -1.70
N GLY A 27 -0.21 -4.42 -1.44
CA GLY A 27 -0.76 -4.60 -0.10
C GLY A 27 -0.32 -5.92 0.55
N LEU A 28 -0.32 -7.02 -0.21
CA LEU A 28 0.17 -8.32 0.28
C LEU A 28 1.66 -8.27 0.63
N THR A 29 2.49 -7.65 -0.21
CA THR A 29 3.94 -7.50 0.05
C THR A 29 4.19 -6.63 1.29
N LEU A 30 3.36 -5.61 1.51
CA LEU A 30 3.39 -4.73 2.68
C LEU A 30 2.89 -5.42 3.98
N GLY A 31 2.38 -6.65 3.89
CA GLY A 31 1.89 -7.40 5.05
C GLY A 31 0.41 -7.19 5.38
N LEU A 32 -0.35 -6.56 4.49
CA LEU A 32 -1.81 -6.52 4.62
C LEU A 32 -2.41 -7.87 4.26
N HIS A 33 -3.43 -8.27 5.00
CA HIS A 33 -4.14 -9.51 4.72
C HIS A 33 -5.04 -9.36 3.50
N LYS A 34 -5.22 -10.46 2.77
CA LYS A 34 -6.16 -10.50 1.63
C LYS A 34 -7.57 -10.07 2.03
N ASN A 35 -8.02 -10.40 3.24
CA ASN A 35 -9.30 -9.92 3.77
C ASN A 35 -9.39 -8.38 3.79
N THR A 36 -8.33 -7.69 4.25
CA THR A 36 -8.31 -6.23 4.28
C THR A 36 -8.41 -5.65 2.87
N LEU A 37 -7.71 -6.26 1.91
CA LEU A 37 -7.77 -5.87 0.50
C LEU A 37 -9.15 -6.11 -0.11
N ASP A 38 -9.79 -7.24 0.18
CA ASP A 38 -11.16 -7.52 -0.30
C ASP A 38 -12.17 -6.53 0.30
N VAL A 39 -12.00 -6.12 1.56
CA VAL A 39 -12.84 -5.09 2.20
C VAL A 39 -12.65 -3.74 1.52
N ILE A 40 -11.40 -3.35 1.22
CA ILE A 40 -11.10 -2.10 0.51
C ILE A 40 -11.73 -2.10 -0.89
N GLU A 41 -11.60 -3.19 -1.63
CA GLU A 41 -12.20 -3.31 -2.98
C GLU A 41 -13.73 -3.22 -2.92
N ARG A 42 -14.36 -3.82 -1.91
CA ARG A 42 -15.80 -3.73 -1.70
C ARG A 42 -16.26 -2.32 -1.31
N ASN A 43 -15.45 -1.58 -0.56
CA ASN A 43 -15.74 -0.20 -0.18
C ASN A 43 -15.58 0.78 -1.35
N HIS A 44 -14.65 0.49 -2.28
CA HIS A 44 -14.33 1.34 -3.42
C HIS A 44 -14.44 0.58 -4.76
N PRO A 45 -15.64 0.10 -5.14
CA PRO A 45 -15.80 -0.70 -6.35
C PRO A 45 -15.49 0.13 -7.59
N GLY A 46 -14.49 -0.30 -8.36
CA GLY A 46 -14.06 0.36 -9.60
C GLY A 46 -13.16 1.58 -9.40
N ASP A 47 -12.95 2.04 -8.16
CA ASP A 47 -12.01 3.12 -7.86
C ASP A 47 -10.68 2.55 -7.34
N VAL A 48 -9.78 2.32 -8.29
CA VAL A 48 -8.43 1.82 -8.02
C VAL A 48 -7.60 2.83 -7.22
N SER A 49 -7.82 4.14 -7.44
CA SER A 49 -7.09 5.18 -6.72
C SER A 49 -7.55 5.22 -5.26
N GLY A 50 -8.86 5.17 -5.02
CA GLY A 50 -9.45 5.04 -3.69
C GLY A 50 -8.96 3.77 -2.97
N CYS A 51 -8.97 2.64 -3.66
CA CYS A 51 -8.45 1.39 -3.11
C CYS A 51 -6.98 1.49 -2.70
N LEU A 52 -6.13 2.08 -3.54
CA LEU A 52 -4.71 2.26 -3.23
C LEU A 52 -4.51 3.20 -2.04
N THR A 53 -5.22 4.32 -2.02
CA THR A 53 -5.16 5.28 -0.90
C THR A 53 -5.57 4.62 0.41
N GLU A 54 -6.65 3.84 0.39
CA GLU A 54 -7.16 3.20 1.61
C GLU A 54 -6.30 2.00 2.03
N CYS A 55 -5.70 1.28 1.08
CA CYS A 55 -4.67 0.29 1.32
C CYS A 55 -3.47 0.90 2.06
N LEU A 56 -2.98 2.04 1.60
CA LEU A 56 -1.86 2.75 2.22
C LEU A 56 -2.25 3.33 3.59
N SER A 57 -3.48 3.83 3.72
CA SER A 57 -4.04 4.31 4.99
C SER A 57 -4.10 3.19 6.04
N LYS A 58 -4.59 2.00 5.66
CA LYS A 58 -4.62 0.80 6.53
C LYS A 58 -3.22 0.33 6.91
N TRP A 59 -2.30 0.36 5.94
CA TRP A 59 -0.90 0.06 6.18
C TRP A 59 -0.26 1.07 7.15
N LEU A 60 -0.42 2.37 6.94
CA LEU A 60 0.03 3.46 7.83
C LEU A 60 -0.56 3.34 9.24
N SER A 61 -1.81 2.91 9.34
CA SER A 61 -2.48 2.65 10.61
C SER A 61 -2.02 1.37 11.30
N ARG A 62 -1.10 0.59 10.70
CA ARG A 62 -0.63 -0.71 11.19
C ARG A 62 -1.78 -1.66 11.55
N ALA A 63 -2.84 -1.64 10.75
CA ALA A 63 -4.09 -2.32 11.09
C ALA A 63 -4.00 -3.86 11.08
N ASP A 64 -2.91 -4.42 10.53
CA ASP A 64 -2.70 -5.86 10.33
C ASP A 64 -1.27 -6.27 10.76
N ASN A 65 -0.68 -7.26 10.09
CA ASN A 65 0.64 -7.81 10.38
C ASN A 65 1.81 -6.93 9.88
N VAL A 66 1.57 -5.63 9.74
CA VAL A 66 2.51 -4.64 9.22
C VAL A 66 3.73 -4.52 10.14
N ASP A 67 3.52 -4.61 11.46
CA ASP A 67 4.61 -4.61 12.44
C ASP A 67 5.55 -5.82 12.28
N SER A 68 5.04 -6.99 11.87
CA SER A 68 5.89 -8.16 11.59
C SER A 68 6.72 -8.03 10.31
N LYS A 69 6.41 -7.08 9.43
CA LYS A 69 7.13 -6.81 8.16
C LYS A 69 8.10 -5.63 8.24
N GLY A 70 8.37 -5.11 9.44
CA GLY A 70 9.25 -3.95 9.65
C GLY A 70 8.49 -2.64 9.90
N GLY A 71 7.15 -2.71 10.03
CA GLY A 71 6.30 -1.57 10.34
C GLY A 71 5.88 -0.78 9.10
N ALA A 72 5.03 0.22 9.34
CA ALA A 72 4.54 1.11 8.29
C ALA A 72 5.55 2.21 7.98
N THR A 73 6.71 1.83 7.46
CA THR A 73 7.82 2.74 7.15
C THR A 73 8.05 2.88 5.65
N PHE A 74 8.55 4.04 5.25
CA PHE A 74 8.89 4.31 3.85
C PHE A 74 9.92 3.30 3.31
N ASP A 75 10.86 2.85 4.14
CA ASP A 75 11.83 1.81 3.78
C ASP A 75 11.12 0.49 3.42
N SER A 76 10.19 0.02 4.26
CA SER A 76 9.40 -1.20 3.96
C SER A 76 8.60 -1.08 2.66
N LEU A 77 8.08 0.10 2.34
CA LEU A 77 7.41 0.36 1.05
C LEU A 77 8.39 0.35 -0.12
N SER A 78 9.54 1.02 0.02
CA SER A 78 10.57 1.10 -1.01
C SER A 78 11.12 -0.28 -1.34
N ASP A 79 11.37 -1.11 -0.31
CA ASP A 79 11.81 -2.49 -0.47
C ASP A 79 10.73 -3.36 -1.13
N ALA A 80 9.46 -3.22 -0.72
CA ALA A 80 8.35 -3.90 -1.37
C ALA A 80 8.25 -3.52 -2.85
N LEU A 81 8.39 -2.24 -3.20
CA LEU A 81 8.35 -1.75 -4.58
C LEU A 81 9.54 -2.26 -5.40
N LYS A 82 10.75 -2.27 -4.84
CA LYS A 82 11.93 -2.86 -5.50
C LYS A 82 11.73 -4.33 -5.77
N SER A 83 11.28 -5.09 -4.78
CA SER A 83 11.01 -6.53 -4.90
C SER A 83 9.95 -6.82 -5.98
N MET A 84 8.94 -5.96 -6.13
CA MET A 84 7.93 -6.09 -7.19
C MET A 84 8.41 -5.69 -8.59
N ASN A 85 9.50 -4.92 -8.69
CA ASN A 85 10.06 -4.43 -9.95
C ASN A 85 11.26 -5.27 -10.43
N GLU A 86 11.91 -6.03 -9.53
CA GLU A 86 13.02 -6.94 -9.82
C GLU A 86 12.57 -8.35 -10.25
N ASN A 87 11.25 -8.61 -10.33
CA ASN A 87 10.66 -9.92 -10.64
C ASN A 87 9.75 -9.86 -11.87
#